data_AF-A0A1L9AX90-F1
#
_entry.id   AF-A0A1L9AX90-F1
#
_cell.length_a   1.000
_cell.length_b   1.000
_cell.length_c   1.000
_cell.angle_alpha   90.00
_cell.angle_beta   90.00
_cell.angle_gamma   90.00
#
_symmetry.space_group_name_H-M   'P 1'
#
loop_
_entity.id
_entity.type
_entity.pdbx_description
1 polymer ?
#
loop_
_entity_poly.entity_id
_entity_poly.type
_entity_poly.pdbx_seq_one_letter_code
_entity_poly.pdbx_strand_id
1 'polypeptide(L)'
;MGVSPRSKALPWLGASITVVLMVVLWWMPSREDNPPPEEPGREARSRPAPPVVDTPSPTPSRSVAPQATLAGEPDAGSAAPEPEQAPSFEAAREHPVNLEKLREQMPDNLYWELGAPTKDPEILRRREEQARRWNTLLGKVQSNTATEEEIHQYYEHRRAVSEDFIAFASRVLQEHGAQLSEQERGLYELSIQMHRTRLEEIPRQVEDALARKAVQDRRREEWERGKKGP
;
A
#
# COMPACT_ATOMS: atom_id res chain seq x y z
N MET A 1 16.20 27.28 -46.79
CA MET A 1 16.28 25.89 -46.28
C MET A 1 15.82 25.93 -44.84
N GLY A 2 14.56 25.57 -44.59
CA GLY A 2 13.98 25.53 -43.24
C GLY A 2 14.07 24.13 -42.67
N VAL A 3 14.61 24.00 -41.47
CA VAL A 3 14.67 22.73 -40.73
C VAL A 3 13.75 22.87 -39.53
N SER A 4 12.60 22.22 -39.56
CA SER A 4 11.72 22.11 -38.40
C SER A 4 12.21 20.96 -37.51
N PRO A 5 12.37 21.14 -36.18
CA PRO A 5 12.57 20.02 -35.29
C PRO A 5 11.23 19.35 -34.96
N ARG A 6 11.12 18.08 -35.36
CA ARG A 6 10.09 17.13 -34.94
C ARG A 6 10.20 16.89 -33.42
N SER A 7 9.28 17.45 -32.63
CA SER A 7 9.11 17.08 -31.22
C SER A 7 8.46 15.69 -31.13
N LYS A 8 9.16 14.73 -30.55
CA LYS A 8 8.62 13.40 -30.24
C LYS A 8 7.73 13.52 -28.99
N ALA A 9 6.41 13.45 -29.17
CA ALA A 9 5.48 13.24 -28.08
C ALA A 9 5.72 11.82 -27.51
N LEU A 10 6.00 11.72 -26.21
CA LEU A 10 6.22 10.46 -25.50
C LEU A 10 5.03 10.20 -24.55
N PRO A 11 4.51 8.95 -24.51
CA PRO A 11 3.22 8.64 -23.88
C PRO A 11 3.29 8.65 -22.36
N TRP A 12 2.42 9.45 -21.75
CA TRP A 12 2.21 9.62 -20.30
C TRP A 12 1.20 8.59 -19.75
N LEU A 13 1.29 7.33 -20.18
CA LEU A 13 0.33 6.28 -19.82
C LEU A 13 0.79 5.35 -18.69
N GLY A 14 1.93 5.65 -18.05
CA GLY A 14 2.43 4.84 -16.94
C GLY A 14 2.15 5.42 -15.54
N ALA A 15 1.84 6.71 -15.41
CA ALA A 15 1.98 7.39 -14.11
C ALA A 15 0.81 7.16 -13.13
N SER A 16 -0.41 6.90 -13.61
CA SER A 16 -1.59 6.84 -12.75
C SER A 16 -1.72 5.53 -11.97
N ILE A 17 -1.23 4.41 -12.52
CA ILE A 17 -1.22 3.11 -11.82
C ILE A 17 -0.09 3.06 -10.77
N THR A 18 1.00 3.81 -10.96
CA THR A 18 2.16 3.78 -10.05
C THR A 18 1.93 4.55 -8.75
N VAL A 19 1.05 5.56 -8.72
CA VAL A 19 0.86 6.40 -7.50
C VAL A 19 0.08 5.66 -6.42
N VAL A 20 -0.97 4.91 -6.77
CA VAL A 20 -1.69 4.06 -5.81
C VAL A 20 -0.83 2.86 -5.41
N LEU A 21 -0.09 2.27 -6.36
CA LEU A 21 0.83 1.17 -6.06
C LEU A 21 2.00 1.61 -5.18
N MET A 22 2.55 2.82 -5.28
CA MET A 22 3.65 3.26 -4.39
C MET A 22 3.19 3.53 -2.96
N VAL A 23 1.96 4.01 -2.74
CA VAL A 23 1.40 4.15 -1.39
C VAL A 23 1.12 2.77 -0.76
N VAL A 24 0.75 1.77 -1.57
CA VAL A 24 0.59 0.38 -1.13
C VAL A 24 1.94 -0.34 -0.97
N LEU A 25 2.92 -0.11 -1.86
CA LEU A 25 4.25 -0.72 -1.81
C LEU A 25 5.06 -0.19 -0.63
N TRP A 26 4.87 1.07 -0.24
CA TRP A 26 5.51 1.61 0.96
C TRP A 26 4.96 0.98 2.25
N TRP A 27 3.86 0.22 2.15
CA TRP A 27 3.19 -0.45 3.26
C TRP A 27 2.93 -1.95 3.00
N MET A 28 3.68 -2.59 2.11
CA MET A 28 3.78 -4.06 2.15
C MET A 28 4.93 -4.40 3.11
N PRO A 29 4.66 -5.07 4.24
CA PRO A 29 5.73 -5.78 4.92
C PRO A 29 6.27 -6.79 3.89
N SER A 30 7.58 -6.79 3.64
CA SER A 30 8.22 -7.93 2.98
C SER A 30 7.77 -9.17 3.73
N ARG A 31 6.84 -9.92 3.15
CA ARG A 31 6.59 -11.30 3.55
C ARG A 31 7.78 -12.05 3.00
N GLU A 32 8.92 -11.90 3.67
CA GLU A 32 10.01 -12.85 3.54
C GLU A 32 9.39 -14.20 3.88
N ASP A 33 9.30 -15.05 2.86
CA ASP A 33 9.13 -16.48 3.00
C ASP A 33 10.25 -16.95 3.92
N ASN A 34 9.98 -17.00 5.23
CA ASN A 34 10.79 -17.75 6.16
C ASN A 34 10.58 -19.23 5.79
N PRO A 35 11.58 -19.95 5.26
CA PRO A 35 11.50 -21.40 5.30
C PRO A 35 11.43 -21.81 6.78
N PRO A 36 10.57 -22.79 7.14
CA PRO A 36 10.50 -23.24 8.52
C PRO A 36 11.88 -23.74 8.98
N PRO A 37 12.32 -23.44 10.21
CA PRO A 37 13.57 -23.94 10.71
C PRO A 37 13.49 -25.47 10.83
N GLU A 38 14.38 -26.16 10.12
CA GLU A 38 14.71 -27.55 10.43
C GLU A 38 15.26 -27.59 11.86
N GLU A 39 14.50 -28.14 12.80
CA GLU A 39 15.05 -28.56 14.09
C GLU A 39 15.40 -30.06 14.05
N PRO A 40 16.60 -30.45 14.53
CA PRO A 40 17.06 -31.82 14.52
C PRO A 40 16.48 -32.60 15.72
N GLY A 41 15.89 -33.75 15.41
CA GLY A 41 15.80 -34.95 16.24
C GLY A 41 15.57 -34.82 17.75
N ARG A 42 14.38 -35.21 18.21
CA ARG A 42 14.26 -36.00 19.46
C ARG A 42 13.03 -36.89 19.51
N GLU A 43 13.35 -38.18 19.39
CA GLU A 43 12.80 -39.35 20.07
C GLU A 43 11.32 -39.42 20.49
N ALA A 44 10.73 -40.53 20.05
CA ALA A 44 9.44 -41.08 20.42
C ALA A 44 9.16 -41.07 21.93
N ARG A 45 7.97 -40.60 22.29
CA ARG A 45 7.28 -41.02 23.52
C ARG A 45 5.83 -41.34 23.21
N SER A 46 5.53 -42.63 23.27
CA SER A 46 4.18 -43.20 23.25
C SER A 46 3.32 -42.61 24.36
N ARG A 47 2.11 -42.16 24.00
CA ARG A 47 1.02 -41.92 24.95
C ARG A 47 -0.27 -42.55 24.40
N PRO A 48 -1.05 -43.29 25.22
CA PRO A 48 -2.20 -44.07 24.75
C PRO A 48 -3.39 -43.19 24.32
N ALA A 49 -4.14 -43.69 23.33
CA ALA A 49 -5.30 -43.04 22.75
C ALA A 49 -6.52 -43.02 23.71
N PRO A 50 -7.26 -41.91 23.83
CA PRO A 50 -8.59 -41.90 24.43
C PRO A 50 -9.67 -42.42 23.45
N PRO A 51 -10.79 -42.97 23.96
CA PRO A 51 -11.81 -43.66 23.15
C PRO A 51 -12.61 -42.71 22.24
N VAL A 52 -12.94 -43.23 21.07
CA VAL A 52 -13.75 -42.60 20.01
C VAL A 52 -15.20 -42.44 20.49
N VAL A 53 -15.71 -41.21 20.46
CA VAL A 53 -17.14 -40.91 20.61
C VAL A 53 -17.71 -40.70 19.21
N ASP A 54 -18.63 -41.58 18.82
CA ASP A 54 -19.42 -41.48 17.59
C ASP A 54 -20.28 -40.22 17.60
N THR A 55 -20.08 -39.35 16.61
CA THR A 55 -21.10 -38.39 16.16
C THR A 55 -21.13 -38.37 14.62
N PRO A 56 -22.31 -38.44 13.99
CA PRO A 56 -22.45 -38.66 12.56
C PRO A 56 -22.09 -37.42 11.72
N SER A 57 -21.27 -37.63 10.69
CA SER A 57 -20.93 -36.65 9.65
C SER A 57 -22.14 -36.32 8.75
N PRO A 58 -22.31 -35.05 8.33
CA PRO A 58 -23.27 -34.69 7.29
C PRO A 58 -22.82 -35.18 5.91
N THR A 59 -23.77 -35.77 5.19
CA THR A 59 -23.66 -36.32 3.83
C THR A 59 -23.23 -35.28 2.79
N PRO A 60 -22.23 -35.53 1.94
CA PRO A 60 -22.02 -34.73 0.73
C PRO A 60 -22.98 -35.18 -0.38
N SER A 61 -23.86 -34.27 -0.80
CA SER A 61 -24.66 -34.42 -2.02
C SER A 61 -23.75 -34.47 -3.25
N ARG A 62 -23.62 -35.66 -3.83
CA ARG A 62 -22.90 -35.91 -5.08
C ARG A 62 -23.79 -35.51 -6.26
N SER A 63 -23.42 -34.42 -6.92
CA SER A 63 -24.04 -33.99 -8.18
C SER A 63 -23.74 -35.00 -9.29
N VAL A 64 -24.77 -35.36 -10.06
CA VAL A 64 -24.74 -36.36 -11.12
C VAL A 64 -24.07 -35.78 -12.36
N ALA A 65 -23.05 -36.46 -12.88
CA ALA A 65 -22.43 -36.16 -14.16
C ALA A 65 -23.30 -36.68 -15.32
N PRO A 66 -23.53 -35.91 -16.40
CA PRO A 66 -24.05 -36.46 -17.65
C PRO A 66 -22.93 -37.12 -18.46
N GLN A 67 -23.23 -38.31 -18.97
CA GLN A 67 -22.37 -39.11 -19.86
C GLN A 67 -22.20 -38.41 -21.22
N ALA A 68 -20.98 -38.44 -21.75
CA ALA A 68 -20.67 -38.04 -23.11
C ALA A 68 -21.01 -39.19 -24.08
N THR A 69 -21.89 -38.92 -25.04
CA THR A 69 -22.13 -39.76 -26.22
C THR A 69 -21.41 -39.12 -27.41
N LEU A 70 -20.47 -39.84 -28.03
CA LEU A 70 -19.85 -39.50 -29.31
C LEU A 70 -20.73 -40.01 -30.45
N ALA A 71 -21.11 -39.12 -31.38
CA ALA A 71 -21.10 -39.32 -32.85
C ALA A 71 -21.86 -38.19 -33.56
N GLY A 72 -21.16 -37.45 -34.44
CA GLY A 72 -21.76 -36.51 -35.38
C GLY A 72 -20.81 -35.40 -35.84
N GLU A 73 -19.92 -35.70 -36.79
CA GLU A 73 -19.37 -34.71 -37.73
C GLU A 73 -20.25 -34.70 -39.00
N PRO A 74 -20.11 -33.75 -39.94
CA PRO A 74 -19.59 -32.38 -39.84
C PRO A 74 -20.58 -31.37 -40.45
N ASP A 75 -20.59 -30.11 -40.02
CA ASP A 75 -21.10 -29.05 -40.90
C ASP A 75 -20.25 -27.79 -40.83
N ALA A 76 -20.03 -27.26 -42.02
CA ALA A 76 -19.15 -26.16 -42.35
C ALA A 76 -19.68 -24.85 -41.79
N GLY A 77 -18.82 -24.12 -41.09
CA GLY A 77 -19.17 -22.80 -40.59
C GLY A 77 -18.11 -22.22 -39.66
N SER A 78 -16.82 -22.39 -40.00
CA SER A 78 -15.75 -21.71 -39.26
C SER A 78 -15.70 -20.24 -39.71
N ALA A 79 -16.61 -19.43 -39.16
CA ALA A 79 -16.40 -18.00 -39.08
C ALA A 79 -15.46 -17.76 -37.90
N ALA A 80 -14.21 -17.41 -38.21
CA ALA A 80 -13.25 -16.96 -37.21
C ALA A 80 -13.88 -15.83 -36.38
N PRO A 81 -13.78 -15.84 -35.04
CA PRO A 81 -14.15 -14.67 -34.25
C PRO A 81 -13.24 -13.52 -34.69
N GLU A 82 -13.88 -12.49 -35.23
CA GLU A 82 -13.29 -11.19 -35.51
C GLU A 82 -12.53 -10.74 -34.26
N PRO A 83 -11.24 -10.38 -34.35
CA PRO A 83 -10.50 -9.96 -33.17
C PRO A 83 -11.23 -8.77 -32.57
N GLU A 84 -11.70 -8.93 -31.33
CA GLU A 84 -12.17 -7.83 -30.48
C GLU A 84 -11.15 -6.71 -30.67
N GLN A 85 -11.61 -5.63 -31.30
CA GLN A 85 -10.84 -4.42 -31.43
C GLN A 85 -10.51 -4.00 -29.99
N ALA A 86 -9.26 -4.26 -29.58
CA ALA A 86 -8.70 -3.66 -28.38
C ALA A 86 -9.09 -2.18 -28.43
N PRO A 87 -9.66 -1.62 -27.34
CA PRO A 87 -10.22 -0.27 -27.37
C PRO A 87 -9.19 0.64 -28.01
N SER A 88 -9.56 1.14 -29.19
CA SER A 88 -8.72 2.04 -29.97
C SER A 88 -8.31 3.17 -29.03
N PHE A 89 -7.02 3.54 -29.05
CA PHE A 89 -6.44 4.68 -28.32
C PHE A 89 -6.99 6.02 -28.88
N GLU A 90 -8.31 6.10 -29.01
CA GLU A 90 -9.04 7.18 -29.62
C GLU A 90 -9.11 8.31 -28.59
N ALA A 91 -8.25 9.30 -28.84
CA ALA A 91 -8.05 10.53 -28.09
C ALA A 91 -7.52 10.32 -26.67
N ALA A 92 -6.19 10.44 -26.53
CA ALA A 92 -5.58 11.01 -25.33
C ALA A 92 -6.15 12.43 -25.12
N ARG A 93 -7.37 12.53 -24.59
CA ARG A 93 -7.87 13.77 -24.02
C ARG A 93 -6.92 14.12 -22.90
N GLU A 94 -6.44 15.36 -22.89
CA GLU A 94 -5.68 15.89 -21.77
C GLU A 94 -6.45 15.58 -20.49
N HIS A 95 -5.76 14.98 -19.51
CA HIS A 95 -6.38 14.59 -18.25
C HIS A 95 -6.99 15.84 -17.59
N PRO A 96 -8.25 15.80 -17.10
CA PRO A 96 -8.99 16.99 -16.70
C PRO A 96 -8.39 17.74 -15.49
N VAL A 97 -7.52 17.07 -14.72
CA VAL A 97 -6.82 17.67 -13.57
C VAL A 97 -5.55 18.38 -14.03
N ASN A 98 -5.49 19.69 -13.80
CA ASN A 98 -4.29 20.51 -14.01
C ASN A 98 -3.49 20.61 -12.71
N LEU A 99 -2.37 19.89 -12.63
CA LEU A 99 -1.55 19.80 -11.41
C LEU A 99 -0.75 21.08 -11.16
N GLU A 100 -0.35 21.81 -12.20
CA GLU A 100 0.37 23.06 -12.08
C GLU A 100 -0.49 24.13 -11.40
N LYS A 101 -1.74 24.27 -11.84
CA LYS A 101 -2.72 25.18 -11.22
C LYS A 101 -3.01 24.79 -9.77
N LEU A 102 -3.13 23.50 -9.46
CA LEU A 102 -3.31 23.05 -8.08
C LEU A 102 -2.09 23.36 -7.21
N ARG A 103 -0.87 23.25 -7.76
CA ARG A 103 0.37 23.60 -7.07
C ARG A 103 0.46 25.09 -6.77
N GLU A 104 0.02 25.94 -7.69
CA GLU A 104 -0.04 27.40 -7.45
C GLU A 104 -1.00 27.76 -6.30
N GLN A 105 -2.10 27.02 -6.15
CA GLN A 105 -3.07 27.26 -5.09
C GLN A 105 -2.66 26.71 -3.72
N MET A 106 -1.89 25.61 -3.71
CA MET A 106 -1.48 24.91 -2.49
C MET A 106 0.04 24.66 -2.50
N PRO A 107 0.89 25.71 -2.60
CA PRO A 107 2.32 25.55 -2.87
C PRO A 107 3.06 24.80 -1.78
N ASP A 108 2.60 24.92 -0.53
CA ASP A 108 3.25 24.37 0.66
C ASP A 108 2.76 22.95 1.03
N ASN A 109 1.95 22.31 0.18
CA ASN A 109 1.40 21.00 0.47
C ASN A 109 2.44 19.88 0.24
N LEU A 110 2.61 18.99 1.21
CA LEU A 110 3.56 17.88 1.17
C LEU A 110 3.32 16.89 0.02
N TYR A 111 2.14 16.88 -0.61
CA TYR A 111 1.89 16.09 -1.82
C TYR A 111 2.91 16.40 -2.92
N TRP A 112 3.31 17.65 -3.11
CA TRP A 112 4.25 18.02 -4.17
C TRP A 112 5.63 17.41 -3.93
N GLU A 113 6.05 17.37 -2.68
CA GLU A 113 7.34 16.81 -2.29
C GLU A 113 7.34 15.29 -2.31
N LEU A 114 6.20 14.64 -2.03
CA LEU A 114 6.15 13.20 -1.75
C LEU A 114 5.40 12.39 -2.82
N GLY A 115 4.25 12.87 -3.27
CA GLY A 115 3.29 12.11 -4.08
C GLY A 115 3.21 12.51 -5.55
N ALA A 116 3.55 13.75 -5.89
CA ALA A 116 3.42 14.25 -7.26
C ALA A 116 4.28 13.43 -8.25
N PRO A 117 3.73 12.97 -9.38
CA PRO A 117 4.51 12.25 -10.39
C PRO A 117 5.67 13.11 -10.92
N THR A 118 6.88 12.57 -10.91
CA THR A 118 8.08 13.26 -11.43
C THR A 118 9.09 12.29 -12.01
N LYS A 119 9.87 12.77 -12.98
CA LYS A 119 11.04 12.07 -13.54
C LYS A 119 12.36 12.78 -13.19
N ASP A 120 12.30 13.84 -12.40
CA ASP A 120 13.49 14.60 -11.98
C ASP A 120 14.30 13.76 -10.98
N PRO A 121 15.55 13.38 -11.32
CA PRO A 121 16.38 12.55 -10.45
C PRO A 121 16.68 13.21 -9.10
N GLU A 122 16.78 14.54 -9.01
CA GLU A 122 17.06 15.22 -7.74
C GLU A 122 15.85 15.24 -6.81
N ILE A 123 14.63 15.29 -7.36
CA ILE A 123 13.41 15.14 -6.54
C ILE A 123 13.31 13.69 -6.04
N LEU A 124 13.56 12.71 -6.89
CA LEU A 124 13.53 11.29 -6.50
C LEU A 124 14.57 10.97 -5.42
N ARG A 125 15.82 11.44 -5.58
CA ARG A 125 16.88 11.28 -4.56
C ARG A 125 16.46 11.87 -3.21
N ARG A 126 15.90 13.08 -3.21
CA ARG A 126 15.40 13.72 -1.98
C ARG A 126 14.27 12.93 -1.34
N ARG A 127 13.33 12.39 -2.13
CA ARG A 127 12.26 11.51 -1.62
C ARG A 127 12.83 10.26 -0.96
N GLU A 128 13.81 9.61 -1.57
CA GLU A 128 14.48 8.45 -1.00
C GLU A 128 15.23 8.77 0.30
N GLU A 129 15.88 9.92 0.39
CA GLU A 129 16.53 10.39 1.63
C GLU A 129 15.52 10.64 2.75
N GLN A 130 14.41 11.31 2.44
CA GLN A 130 13.33 11.52 3.39
C GLN A 130 12.72 10.19 3.85
N ALA A 131 12.42 9.28 2.91
CA ALA A 131 11.90 7.96 3.23
C ALA A 131 12.84 7.17 4.14
N ARG A 132 14.17 7.20 3.88
CA ARG A 132 15.18 6.57 4.74
C ARG A 132 15.22 7.15 6.15
N ARG A 133 15.13 8.49 6.27
CA ARG A 133 15.08 9.17 7.57
C ARG A 133 13.86 8.70 8.37
N TRP A 134 12.67 8.76 7.78
CA TRP A 134 11.44 8.39 8.46
C TRP A 134 11.34 6.90 8.76
N ASN A 135 11.84 6.03 7.87
CA ASN A 135 11.94 4.59 8.13
C ASN A 135 12.89 4.26 9.28
N THR A 136 14.01 4.98 9.39
CA THR A 136 14.95 4.82 10.51
C THR A 136 14.27 5.20 11.83
N LEU A 137 13.54 6.31 11.84
CA LEU A 137 12.79 6.76 13.01
C LEU A 137 11.68 5.76 13.39
N LEU A 138 10.94 5.25 12.41
CA LEU A 138 9.96 4.17 12.60
C LEU A 138 10.61 2.93 13.22
N GLY A 139 11.78 2.51 12.73
CA GLY A 139 12.52 1.38 13.29
C GLY A 139 12.88 1.59 14.76
N LYS A 140 13.26 2.81 15.15
CA LYS A 140 13.48 3.15 16.58
C LYS A 140 12.18 3.07 17.39
N VAL A 141 11.07 3.59 16.86
CA VAL A 141 9.75 3.54 17.52
C VAL A 141 9.27 2.10 17.71
N GLN A 142 9.47 1.23 16.72
CA GLN A 142 9.08 -0.18 16.79
C GLN A 142 9.98 -1.02 17.70
N SER A 143 11.28 -0.73 17.73
CA SER A 143 12.25 -1.36 18.64
C SER A 143 12.23 -0.77 20.05
N ASN A 144 11.34 0.20 20.30
CA ASN A 144 11.21 0.97 21.55
C ASN A 144 12.46 1.81 21.92
N THR A 145 13.47 1.88 21.03
CA THR A 145 14.71 2.62 21.27
C THR A 145 14.62 4.12 20.98
N ALA A 146 13.49 4.58 20.45
CA ALA A 146 13.22 6.00 20.24
C ALA A 146 13.12 6.74 21.58
N THR A 147 13.56 7.99 21.58
CA THR A 147 13.23 8.99 22.61
C THR A 147 11.76 9.40 22.51
N GLU A 148 11.24 10.08 23.54
CA GLU A 148 9.85 10.58 23.53
C GLU A 148 9.68 11.63 22.43
N GLU A 149 10.65 12.52 22.28
CA GLU A 149 10.69 13.53 21.23
C GLU A 149 10.71 12.90 19.83
N GLU A 150 11.48 11.82 19.63
CA GLU A 150 11.52 11.06 18.38
C GLU A 150 10.19 10.37 18.07
N ILE A 151 9.49 9.85 19.08
CA ILE A 151 8.14 9.28 18.93
C ILE A 151 7.18 10.36 18.45
N HIS A 152 7.15 11.52 19.13
CA HIS A 152 6.29 12.63 18.74
C HIS A 152 6.63 13.15 17.35
N GLN A 153 7.91 13.36 17.04
CA GLN A 153 8.35 13.81 15.72
C GLN A 153 7.87 12.89 14.60
N TYR A 154 7.94 11.58 14.80
CA TYR A 154 7.47 10.61 13.82
C TYR A 154 5.96 10.72 13.57
N TYR A 155 5.16 10.75 14.63
CA TYR A 155 3.71 10.76 14.49
C TYR A 155 3.17 12.12 14.04
N GLU A 156 3.80 13.23 14.41
CA GLU A 156 3.47 14.57 13.89
C GLU A 156 3.76 14.66 12.39
N HIS A 157 4.88 14.10 11.92
CA HIS A 157 5.13 14.01 10.47
C HIS A 157 4.04 13.19 9.77
N ARG A 158 3.64 12.04 10.32
CA ARG A 158 2.57 11.22 9.73
C ARG A 158 1.22 11.92 9.72
N ARG A 159 0.92 12.72 10.75
CA ARG A 159 -0.26 13.57 10.82
C ARG A 159 -0.23 14.58 9.67
N ALA A 160 0.83 15.35 9.56
CA ALA A 160 0.98 16.38 8.52
C ALA A 160 0.85 15.79 7.11
N VAL A 161 1.50 14.66 6.83
CA VAL A 161 1.36 13.97 5.54
C VAL A 161 -0.09 13.58 5.27
N SER A 162 -0.81 13.03 6.25
CA SER A 162 -2.21 12.67 6.05
C SER A 162 -3.12 13.87 5.83
N GLU A 163 -2.94 14.94 6.60
CA GLU A 163 -3.73 16.17 6.47
C GLU A 163 -3.54 16.81 5.10
N ASP A 164 -2.30 16.89 4.62
CA ASP A 164 -2.00 17.45 3.31
C ASP A 164 -2.52 16.61 2.15
N PHE A 165 -2.44 15.29 2.25
CA PHE A 165 -3.00 14.40 1.22
C PHE A 165 -4.53 14.47 1.19
N ILE A 166 -5.20 14.59 2.34
CA ILE A 166 -6.64 14.84 2.39
C ILE A 166 -6.97 16.19 1.73
N ALA A 167 -6.23 17.24 2.04
CA ALA A 167 -6.45 18.56 1.48
C ALA A 167 -6.31 18.54 -0.05
N PHE A 168 -5.25 17.92 -0.57
CA PHE A 168 -5.04 17.75 -2.00
C PHE A 168 -6.17 16.97 -2.68
N ALA A 169 -6.49 15.76 -2.19
CA ALA A 169 -7.53 14.93 -2.79
C ALA A 169 -8.91 15.60 -2.74
N SER A 170 -9.23 16.27 -1.63
CA SER A 170 -10.48 17.03 -1.48
C SER A 170 -10.55 18.18 -2.47
N ARG A 171 -9.43 18.89 -2.71
CA ARG A 171 -9.38 19.99 -3.67
C ARG A 171 -9.58 19.50 -5.10
N VAL A 172 -8.94 18.39 -5.48
CA VAL A 172 -9.13 17.75 -6.79
C VAL A 172 -10.60 17.39 -7.01
N LEU A 173 -11.23 16.76 -6.03
CA LEU A 173 -12.65 16.40 -6.10
C LEU A 173 -13.56 17.63 -6.21
N GLN A 174 -13.24 18.71 -5.50
CA GLN A 174 -14.01 19.94 -5.52
C GLN A 174 -13.94 20.66 -6.88
N GLU A 175 -12.74 20.77 -7.48
CA GLU A 175 -12.55 21.48 -8.75
C GLU A 175 -12.90 20.63 -9.98
N HIS A 176 -12.58 19.33 -9.94
CA HIS A 176 -12.58 18.47 -11.11
C HIS A 176 -13.49 17.24 -10.96
N GLY A 177 -14.13 17.03 -9.81
CA GLY A 177 -14.89 15.80 -9.52
C GLY A 177 -16.03 15.48 -10.50
N ALA A 178 -16.61 16.49 -11.16
CA ALA A 178 -17.63 16.29 -12.20
C ALA A 178 -17.05 15.90 -13.57
N GLN A 179 -15.76 16.14 -13.79
CA GLN A 179 -15.03 15.87 -15.03
C GLN A 179 -14.24 14.55 -14.95
N LEU A 180 -13.98 14.06 -13.73
CA LEU A 180 -13.34 12.78 -13.48
C LEU A 180 -14.25 11.62 -13.83
N SER A 181 -13.65 10.51 -14.25
CA SER A 181 -14.35 9.22 -14.31
C SER A 181 -14.79 8.78 -12.91
N GLU A 182 -15.80 7.90 -12.84
CA GLU A 182 -16.26 7.33 -11.57
C GLU A 182 -15.11 6.61 -10.84
N GLN A 183 -14.26 5.90 -11.58
CA GLN A 183 -13.09 5.21 -11.03
C GLN A 183 -12.10 6.19 -10.40
N GLU A 184 -11.73 7.26 -11.10
CA GLU A 184 -10.78 8.26 -10.59
C GLU A 184 -11.34 8.99 -9.36
N ARG A 185 -12.62 9.38 -9.40
CA ARG A 185 -13.30 9.97 -8.25
C ARG A 185 -13.25 9.03 -7.05
N GLY A 186 -13.58 7.76 -7.25
CA GLY A 186 -13.52 6.73 -6.20
C GLY A 186 -12.13 6.55 -5.60
N LEU A 187 -11.06 6.69 -6.39
CA LEU A 187 -9.68 6.61 -5.88
C LEU A 187 -9.35 7.78 -4.93
N TYR A 188 -9.77 9.00 -5.24
CA TYR A 188 -9.58 10.15 -4.34
C TYR A 188 -10.42 10.02 -3.07
N GLU A 189 -11.67 9.59 -3.18
CA GLU A 189 -12.55 9.34 -2.03
C GLU A 189 -11.97 8.28 -1.09
N LEU A 190 -11.48 7.17 -1.65
CA LEU A 190 -10.81 6.11 -0.91
C LEU A 190 -9.53 6.63 -0.23
N SER A 191 -8.72 7.40 -0.95
CA SER A 191 -7.50 8.01 -0.39
C SER A 191 -7.84 8.88 0.83
N ILE A 192 -8.85 9.74 0.73
CA ILE A 192 -9.33 10.57 1.84
C ILE A 192 -9.74 9.70 3.02
N GLN A 193 -10.54 8.65 2.79
CA GLN A 193 -10.98 7.74 3.85
C GLN A 193 -9.80 7.08 4.56
N MET A 194 -8.85 6.53 3.81
CA MET A 194 -7.64 5.90 4.36
C MET A 194 -6.82 6.85 5.23
N HIS A 195 -6.64 8.10 4.78
CA HIS A 195 -5.92 9.10 5.55
C HIS A 195 -6.67 9.55 6.81
N ARG A 196 -8.02 9.65 6.77
CA ARG A 196 -8.84 9.95 7.95
C ARG A 196 -8.73 8.85 8.99
N THR A 197 -8.89 7.59 8.59
CA THR A 197 -8.69 6.45 9.49
C THR A 197 -7.29 6.45 10.09
N ARG A 198 -6.26 6.82 9.32
CA ARG A 198 -4.91 6.97 9.86
C ARG A 198 -4.83 8.06 10.93
N LEU A 199 -5.46 9.21 10.72
CA LEU A 199 -5.47 10.31 11.69
C LEU A 199 -6.18 9.92 12.99
N GLU A 200 -7.28 9.18 12.89
CA GLU A 200 -8.03 8.65 14.03
C GLU A 200 -7.18 7.68 14.88
N GLU A 201 -6.31 6.90 14.23
CA GLU A 201 -5.45 5.92 14.90
C GLU A 201 -4.19 6.51 15.53
N ILE A 202 -3.72 7.69 15.09
CA ILE A 202 -2.46 8.28 15.58
C ILE A 202 -2.42 8.44 17.11
N PRO A 203 -3.45 8.98 17.79
CA PRO A 203 -3.41 9.14 19.25
C PRO A 203 -3.14 7.84 20.00
N ARG A 204 -3.85 6.76 19.62
CA ARG A 204 -3.64 5.42 20.20
C ARG A 204 -2.22 4.91 19.92
N GLN A 205 -1.72 5.09 18.71
CA GLN A 205 -0.37 4.66 18.33
C GLN A 205 0.74 5.41 19.08
N VAL A 206 0.53 6.69 19.38
CA VAL A 206 1.42 7.50 20.22
C VAL A 206 1.41 6.97 21.65
N GLU A 207 0.23 6.80 22.25
CA GLU A 207 0.07 6.27 23.61
C GLU A 207 0.76 4.90 23.75
N ASP A 208 0.50 3.98 22.82
CA ASP A 208 1.11 2.66 22.81
C ASP A 208 2.64 2.73 22.71
N ALA A 209 3.18 3.63 21.90
CA ALA A 209 4.64 3.80 21.76
C ALA A 209 5.29 4.34 23.04
N LEU A 210 4.67 5.35 23.66
CA LEU A 210 5.13 5.93 24.92
C LEU A 210 5.06 4.91 26.07
N ALA A 211 3.98 4.12 26.14
CA ALA A 211 3.84 3.08 27.14
C ALA A 211 4.94 2.01 27.03
N ARG A 212 5.24 1.54 25.80
CA ARG A 212 6.33 0.58 25.58
C ARG A 212 7.70 1.16 25.95
N LYS A 213 7.94 2.43 25.60
CA LYS A 213 9.16 3.15 25.97
C LYS A 213 9.32 3.21 27.50
N ALA A 214 8.29 3.63 28.23
CA ALA A 214 8.33 3.74 29.68
C ALA A 214 8.65 2.40 30.37
N VAL A 215 8.12 1.29 29.83
CA VAL A 215 8.47 -0.06 30.32
C VAL A 215 9.94 -0.39 30.06
N GLN A 216 10.48 -0.06 28.89
CA GLN A 216 11.88 -0.31 28.57
C GLN A 216 12.83 0.53 29.43
N ASP A 217 12.51 1.80 29.65
CA ASP A 217 13.33 2.71 30.46
C ASP A 217 13.39 2.24 31.91
N ARG A 218 12.25 1.83 32.49
CA ARG A 218 12.23 1.23 33.83
C ARG A 218 13.11 -0.02 33.93
N ARG A 219 13.04 -0.93 32.96
CA ARG A 219 13.89 -2.13 32.94
C ARG A 219 15.37 -1.78 32.85
N ARG A 220 15.71 -0.74 32.09
CA ARG A 220 17.09 -0.25 31.98
C ARG A 220 17.59 0.30 33.32
N GLU A 221 16.78 1.11 34.00
CA GLU A 221 17.10 1.65 35.33
C GLU A 221 17.29 0.56 36.38
N GLU A 222 16.41 -0.45 36.40
CA GLU A 222 16.51 -1.61 37.29
C GLU A 222 17.81 -2.39 37.04
N TRP A 223 18.15 -2.62 35.77
CA TRP A 223 19.39 -3.28 35.37
C TRP A 223 20.64 -2.49 35.77
N GLU A 224 20.64 -1.17 35.58
CA GLU A 224 21.73 -0.29 35.99
C GLU A 224 21.90 -0.23 37.50
N ARG A 225 20.79 -0.25 38.26
CA ARG A 225 20.81 -0.30 39.72
C ARG A 225 21.35 -1.64 40.23
N GLY A 226 20.95 -2.74 39.60
CA GLY A 226 21.47 -4.09 39.91
C GLY A 226 22.98 -4.22 39.67
N LYS A 227 23.53 -3.52 38.67
CA LYS A 227 24.98 -3.45 38.43
C LYS A 227 25.76 -2.61 39.45
N LYS A 228 25.10 -1.67 40.13
CA LYS A 228 25.69 -0.75 41.11
C LYS A 228 25.44 -1.16 42.56
N GLY A 229 24.70 -2.25 42.80
CA GLY A 229 24.56 -2.87 44.12
C GLY A 229 25.87 -3.55 44.56
N PRO A 230 26.16 -3.63 45.87
CA PRO A 230 27.46 -4.00 46.45
C PRO A 230 27.93 -5.41 46.11
#